data_AF-A0A2V7YMZ1-F1
#
_entry.id   AF-A0A2V7YMZ1-F1
#
_cell.length_a   1.000
_cell.length_b   1.000
_cell.length_c   1.000
_cell.angle_alpha   90.00
_cell.angle_beta   90.00
_cell.angle_gamma   90.00
#
_symmetry.space_group_name_H-M   'P 1'
#
loop_
_entity.id
_entity.type
_entity.pdbx_description
1 polymer ?
#
loop_
_entity_poly.entity_id
_entity_poly.type
_entity_poly.pdbx_seq_one_letter_code
_entity_poly.pdbx_strand_id
1 'polypeptide(L)'
;MSSGADRFDRSLFINCPFDPEYLPLLQSLIFTVLECGLEPRLALDGADSGEARVHKIRNLIRSCRFSIHDISRIEPLRDGDLPRFNMPFELGLDLGCRYYGRGRLGSKQSLILERERYRYQKVLSDISGNDIRAHGSDPETLMIEVRNWLKVATRLKLPSGSSLVERYGFFWVELADIFQRMRYLKRDIESLEVVEYIEMIRDWQTRRPADPVG
;
A
#
# COMPACT_ATOMS: atom_id res chain seq x y z
N MET A 1 -4.69 -9.46 24.55
CA MET A 1 -5.17 -8.21 23.92
C MET A 1 -3.95 -7.40 23.52
N SER A 2 -3.70 -7.23 22.22
CA SER A 2 -2.62 -6.40 21.70
C SER A 2 -2.81 -4.96 22.18
N SER A 3 -1.76 -4.37 22.77
CA SER A 3 -1.81 -2.99 23.26
C SER A 3 -2.01 -2.01 22.10
N GLY A 4 -2.56 -0.82 22.35
CA GLY A 4 -2.70 0.21 21.32
C GLY A 4 -1.37 0.70 20.71
N ALA A 5 -0.23 0.34 21.32
CA ALA A 5 1.10 0.55 20.77
C ALA A 5 1.44 -0.49 19.69
N ASP A 6 1.20 -1.78 19.97
CA ASP A 6 1.43 -2.88 19.02
C ASP A 6 0.61 -2.71 17.73
N ARG A 7 -0.63 -2.19 17.85
CA ARG A 7 -1.44 -1.85 16.66
C ARG A 7 -0.81 -0.73 15.83
N PHE A 8 -0.27 0.32 16.44
CA PHE A 8 0.36 1.42 15.70
C PHE A 8 1.63 0.96 14.97
N ASP A 9 2.48 0.21 15.67
CA ASP A 9 3.76 -0.24 15.16
C ASP A 9 3.64 -1.28 14.03
N ARG A 10 2.47 -1.92 13.88
CA ARG A 10 2.16 -2.83 12.77
C ARG A 10 1.32 -2.20 11.66
N SER A 11 0.73 -1.02 11.87
CA SER A 11 -0.16 -0.40 10.88
C SER A 11 0.62 0.41 9.84
N LEU A 12 0.26 0.23 8.57
CA LEU A 12 0.83 0.90 7.41
C LEU A 12 -0.26 1.60 6.61
N PHE A 13 -0.17 2.93 6.51
CA PHE A 13 -1.08 3.73 5.69
C PHE A 13 -0.69 3.65 4.21
N ILE A 14 -1.62 3.30 3.34
CA ILE A 14 -1.40 3.29 1.90
C ILE A 14 -2.18 4.45 1.28
N ASN A 15 -1.42 5.37 0.71
CA ASN A 15 -1.90 6.41 -0.17
C ASN A 15 -1.46 6.00 -1.58
N CYS A 16 -2.40 5.54 -2.42
CA CYS A 16 -2.15 5.23 -3.82
C CYS A 16 -3.32 5.65 -4.74
N PRO A 17 -3.11 5.68 -6.07
CA PRO A 17 -4.19 5.73 -7.03
C PRO A 17 -5.15 4.53 -6.94
N PHE A 18 -6.36 4.71 -7.45
CA PHE A 18 -7.42 3.67 -7.51
C PHE A 18 -8.05 3.56 -8.90
N ASP A 19 -7.38 4.09 -9.93
CA ASP A 19 -7.82 3.88 -11.31
C ASP A 19 -7.59 2.42 -11.75
N PRO A 20 -8.36 1.91 -12.73
CA PRO A 20 -8.24 0.51 -13.17
C PRO A 20 -6.83 0.10 -13.60
N GLU A 21 -6.05 1.02 -14.17
CA GLU A 21 -4.66 0.74 -14.59
C GLU A 21 -3.71 0.57 -13.40
N TYR A 22 -4.04 1.13 -12.24
CA TYR A 22 -3.24 0.98 -11.02
C TYR A 22 -3.64 -0.26 -10.20
N LEU A 23 -4.80 -0.87 -10.47
CA LEU A 23 -5.32 -2.00 -9.68
C LEU A 23 -4.31 -3.16 -9.51
N PRO A 24 -3.55 -3.60 -10.53
CA PRO A 24 -2.54 -4.64 -10.35
C PRO A 24 -1.42 -4.26 -9.37
N LEU A 25 -1.03 -2.98 -9.32
CA LEU A 25 -0.04 -2.46 -8.38
C LEU A 25 -0.60 -2.39 -6.96
N LEU A 26 -1.84 -1.98 -6.81
CA LEU A 26 -2.53 -1.97 -5.52
C LEU A 26 -2.62 -3.38 -4.93
N GLN A 27 -3.01 -4.37 -5.76
CA GLN A 27 -3.11 -5.77 -5.34
C GLN A 27 -1.76 -6.32 -4.88
N SER A 28 -0.69 -6.11 -5.64
CA SER A 28 0.65 -6.57 -5.27
C SER A 28 1.21 -5.84 -4.04
N LEU A 29 0.87 -4.55 -3.87
CA LEU A 29 1.22 -3.76 -2.69
C LEU A 29 0.56 -4.30 -1.42
N ILE A 30 -0.76 -4.52 -1.45
CA ILE A 30 -1.52 -5.08 -0.32
C ILE A 30 -0.95 -6.44 0.06
N PHE A 31 -0.75 -7.32 -0.93
CA PHE A 31 -0.16 -8.64 -0.71
C PHE A 31 1.22 -8.53 -0.04
N THR A 32 2.09 -7.65 -0.54
CA THR A 32 3.43 -7.45 0.01
C THR A 32 3.39 -6.98 1.46
N VAL A 33 2.51 -6.04 1.79
CA VAL A 33 2.39 -5.49 3.15
C VAL A 33 1.95 -6.59 4.13
N LEU A 34 0.94 -7.38 3.75
CA LEU A 34 0.45 -8.50 4.56
C LEU A 34 1.50 -9.61 4.71
N GLU A 35 2.19 -9.99 3.63
CA GLU A 35 3.27 -10.99 3.67
C GLU A 35 4.46 -10.54 4.51
N CYS A 36 4.69 -9.23 4.60
CA CYS A 36 5.73 -8.67 5.46
C CYS A 36 5.28 -8.51 6.93
N GLY A 37 4.06 -8.96 7.27
CA GLY A 37 3.55 -8.98 8.65
C GLY A 37 3.07 -7.62 9.17
N LEU A 38 2.74 -6.70 8.27
CA LEU A 38 2.13 -5.41 8.59
C LEU A 38 0.65 -5.38 8.16
N GLU A 39 -0.07 -4.41 8.70
CA GLU A 39 -1.50 -4.22 8.47
C GLU A 39 -1.74 -3.03 7.51
N PRO A 40 -2.17 -3.27 6.27
CA PRO A 40 -2.49 -2.19 5.33
C PRO A 40 -3.74 -1.43 5.78
N ARG A 41 -3.72 -0.09 5.68
CA ARG A 41 -4.82 0.81 6.04
C ARG A 41 -5.06 1.78 4.90
N LEU A 42 -6.24 1.76 4.29
CA LEU A 42 -6.56 2.56 3.11
C LEU A 42 -7.72 3.50 3.40
N ALA A 43 -7.73 4.67 2.76
CA ALA A 43 -8.82 5.64 2.92
C ALA A 43 -10.18 5.16 2.37
N LEU A 44 -10.20 4.02 1.66
CA LEU A 44 -11.43 3.34 1.21
C LEU A 44 -12.19 2.68 2.38
N ASP A 45 -11.56 2.49 3.54
CA ASP A 45 -12.09 1.75 4.70
C ASP A 45 -13.25 2.45 5.47
N GLY A 46 -14.04 3.33 4.84
CA GLY A 46 -15.01 4.13 5.57
C GLY A 46 -16.27 4.49 4.79
N ALA A 47 -17.25 3.60 4.79
CA ALA A 47 -18.62 3.76 4.29
C ALA A 47 -19.47 4.84 5.02
N ASP A 48 -18.87 5.70 5.84
CA ASP A 48 -19.58 6.78 6.53
C ASP A 48 -19.54 8.08 5.74
N SER A 49 -20.59 8.38 4.98
CA SER A 49 -20.71 9.60 4.16
C SER A 49 -20.82 10.89 4.98
N GLY A 50 -20.88 10.84 6.32
CA GLY A 50 -21.08 11.99 7.20
C GLY A 50 -19.81 12.75 7.61
N GLU A 51 -18.62 12.14 7.52
CA GLU A 51 -17.35 12.78 7.92
C GLU A 51 -16.56 13.27 6.69
N ALA A 52 -16.00 14.49 6.77
CA ALA A 52 -15.13 15.01 5.73
C ALA A 52 -13.93 14.08 5.49
N ARG A 53 -13.71 13.67 4.22
CA ARG A 53 -12.65 12.73 3.80
C ARG A 53 -11.27 13.04 4.39
N VAL A 54 -10.92 14.32 4.49
CA VAL A 54 -9.65 14.79 5.05
C VAL A 54 -9.45 14.39 6.52
N HIS A 55 -10.53 14.35 7.33
CA HIS A 55 -10.45 13.94 8.72
C HIS A 55 -10.18 12.44 8.86
N LYS A 56 -10.83 11.61 8.04
CA LYS A 56 -10.55 10.17 7.96
C LYS A 56 -9.10 9.90 7.61
N ILE A 57 -8.59 10.54 6.55
CA ILE A 57 -7.18 10.41 6.13
C ILE A 57 -6.23 10.80 7.26
N ARG A 58 -6.48 11.94 7.92
CA ARG A 58 -5.67 12.38 9.07
C ARG A 58 -5.68 11.37 10.20
N ASN A 59 -6.84 10.78 10.51
CA ASN A 59 -6.97 9.79 11.58
C ASN A 59 -6.23 8.49 11.22
N LEU A 60 -6.32 8.03 9.97
CA LEU A 60 -5.57 6.89 9.45
C LEU A 60 -4.06 7.13 9.54
N ILE A 61 -3.58 8.26 9.01
CA ILE A 61 -2.17 8.70 9.08
C ILE A 61 -1.63 8.65 10.51
N ARG A 62 -2.39 9.19 11.48
CA ARG A 62 -2.00 9.24 12.91
C ARG A 62 -2.01 7.87 13.58
N SER A 63 -2.72 6.90 13.03
CA SER A 63 -2.84 5.55 13.56
C SER A 63 -1.77 4.58 13.06
N CYS A 64 -0.98 4.98 12.05
CA CYS A 64 0.01 4.13 11.41
C CYS A 64 1.46 4.58 11.70
N ARG A 65 2.33 3.64 12.07
CA ARG A 65 3.78 3.86 12.15
C ARG A 65 4.40 4.04 10.77
N PHE A 66 3.94 3.25 9.82
CA PHE A 66 4.47 3.22 8.47
C PHE A 66 3.50 3.88 7.49
N SER A 67 4.02 4.39 6.38
CA SER A 67 3.21 4.82 5.26
C SER A 67 3.90 4.59 3.92
N ILE A 68 3.10 4.35 2.89
CA ILE A 68 3.52 4.29 1.50
C ILE A 68 2.67 5.30 0.73
N HIS A 69 3.34 6.20 0.01
CA HIS A 69 2.71 7.21 -0.82
C HIS A 69 3.17 7.05 -2.25
N ASP A 70 2.27 6.60 -3.12
CA ASP A 70 2.52 6.53 -4.56
C ASP A 70 2.06 7.82 -5.23
N ILE A 71 2.99 8.60 -5.75
CA ILE A 71 2.70 9.89 -6.39
C ILE A 71 2.69 9.79 -7.93
N SER A 72 2.43 8.59 -8.48
CA SER A 72 2.57 8.37 -9.92
C SER A 72 1.46 8.93 -10.81
N ARG A 73 0.33 9.31 -10.23
CA ARG A 73 -0.78 9.94 -10.95
C ARG A 73 -0.79 11.47 -10.76
N ILE A 74 0.30 12.10 -11.18
CA ILE A 74 0.50 13.56 -11.19
C ILE A 74 0.19 14.20 -12.56
N GLU A 75 -0.18 13.40 -13.55
CA GLU A 75 -0.58 13.84 -14.88
C GLU A 75 -2.11 13.78 -15.05
N PRO A 76 -2.69 14.58 -15.95
CA PRO A 76 -4.04 14.34 -16.45
C PRO A 76 -4.21 12.90 -16.92
N LEU A 77 -5.33 12.26 -16.58
CA LEU A 77 -5.63 10.91 -17.07
C LEU A 77 -6.02 10.92 -18.56
N ARG A 78 -6.49 12.05 -19.07
CA ARG A 78 -6.87 12.28 -20.46
C ARG A 78 -6.46 13.68 -20.90
N ASP A 79 -6.27 13.86 -22.20
CA ASP A 79 -6.03 15.18 -22.78
C ASP A 79 -7.20 16.12 -22.45
N GLY A 80 -6.88 17.27 -21.85
CA GLY A 80 -7.86 18.26 -21.40
C GLY A 80 -8.31 18.08 -19.94
N ASP A 81 -7.98 16.98 -19.26
CA ASP A 81 -8.23 16.83 -17.82
C ASP A 81 -7.24 17.68 -17.00
N LEU A 82 -7.63 18.00 -15.77
CA LEU A 82 -6.72 18.57 -14.77
C LEU A 82 -6.02 17.44 -14.00
N PRO A 83 -4.73 17.60 -13.66
CA PRO A 83 -4.02 16.62 -12.83
C PRO A 83 -4.65 16.54 -11.43
N ARG A 84 -4.64 15.33 -10.85
CA ARG A 84 -5.12 15.10 -9.47
C ARG A 84 -3.99 15.33 -8.49
N PHE A 85 -4.16 16.28 -7.56
CA PHE A 85 -3.16 16.59 -6.54
C PHE A 85 -3.38 15.88 -5.19
N ASN A 86 -4.40 15.02 -5.10
CA ASN A 86 -4.74 14.33 -3.84
C ASN A 86 -3.55 13.54 -3.30
N MET A 87 -2.84 12.82 -4.17
CA MET A 87 -1.70 11.98 -3.81
C MET A 87 -0.55 12.79 -3.17
N PRO A 88 -0.03 13.87 -3.80
CA PRO A 88 0.86 14.83 -3.16
C PRO A 88 0.32 15.49 -1.89
N PHE A 89 -0.97 15.84 -1.85
CA PHE A 89 -1.59 16.49 -0.70
C PHE A 89 -1.58 15.57 0.54
N GLU A 90 -2.00 14.31 0.38
CA GLU A 90 -2.00 13.31 1.45
C GLU A 90 -0.58 12.96 1.93
N LEU A 91 0.41 12.96 1.02
CA LEU A 91 1.83 12.88 1.37
C LEU A 91 2.26 14.07 2.24
N GLY A 92 1.89 15.30 1.87
CA GLY A 92 2.18 16.49 2.65
C GLY A 92 1.60 16.43 4.07
N LEU A 93 0.37 15.91 4.22
CA LEU A 93 -0.25 15.68 5.53
C LEU A 93 0.52 14.67 6.39
N ASP A 94 1.00 13.57 5.80
CA ASP A 94 1.74 12.54 6.54
C ASP A 94 3.14 13.02 6.94
N LEU A 95 3.86 13.70 6.04
CA LEU A 95 5.14 14.33 6.34
C LEU A 95 4.99 15.38 7.45
N GLY A 96 3.98 16.24 7.36
CA GLY A 96 3.67 17.20 8.43
C GLY A 96 3.31 16.53 9.76
N CYS A 97 2.56 15.42 9.73
CA CYS A 97 2.26 14.61 10.91
C CYS A 97 3.52 14.08 11.58
N ARG A 98 4.52 13.64 10.79
CA ARG A 98 5.82 13.20 11.29
C ARG A 98 6.64 14.36 11.85
N TYR A 99 6.74 15.48 11.13
CA TYR A 99 7.61 16.60 11.51
C TYR A 99 7.10 17.39 12.72
N TYR A 100 5.79 17.64 12.78
CA TYR A 100 5.19 18.49 13.81
C TYR A 100 4.45 17.70 14.88
N GLY A 101 4.26 16.39 14.68
CA GLY A 101 3.61 15.51 15.65
C GLY A 101 4.46 15.26 16.89
N ARG A 102 3.79 14.98 18.02
CA ARG A 102 4.45 14.65 19.30
C ARG A 102 4.48 13.15 19.55
N GLY A 103 5.39 12.72 20.42
CA GLY A 103 5.50 11.33 20.87
C GLY A 103 5.82 10.37 19.72
N ARG A 104 5.07 9.26 19.62
CA ARG A 104 5.31 8.20 18.62
C ARG A 104 5.25 8.67 17.16
N LEU A 105 4.59 9.80 16.88
CA LEU A 105 4.45 10.34 15.51
C LEU A 105 5.79 10.75 14.89
N GLY A 106 6.76 11.21 15.71
CA GLY A 106 8.11 11.53 15.22
C GLY A 106 8.89 10.30 14.73
N SER A 107 8.46 9.10 15.15
CA SER A 107 9.07 7.83 14.72
C SER A 107 8.45 7.25 13.44
N LYS A 108 7.49 7.94 12.83
CA LYS A 108 6.87 7.50 11.58
C LYS A 108 7.91 7.43 10.47
N GLN A 109 7.77 6.42 9.61
CA GLN A 109 8.60 6.23 8.44
C GLN A 109 7.72 6.08 7.20
N SER A 110 8.11 6.76 6.13
CA SER A 110 7.34 6.82 4.89
C SER A 110 8.21 6.34 3.74
N LEU A 111 7.61 5.59 2.82
CA LEU A 111 8.15 5.30 1.50
C LEU A 111 7.38 6.14 0.48
N ILE A 112 8.12 6.74 -0.46
CA ILE A 112 7.52 7.46 -1.59
C ILE A 112 7.83 6.65 -2.85
N LEU A 113 6.77 6.34 -3.60
CA LEU A 113 6.83 5.58 -4.85
C LEU A 113 6.49 6.48 -6.05
N GLU A 114 7.09 6.17 -7.19
CA GLU A 114 6.82 6.77 -8.49
C GLU A 114 6.89 5.69 -9.59
N ARG A 115 6.17 5.87 -10.69
CA ARG A 115 6.34 5.19 -11.97
C ARG A 115 7.75 5.37 -12.52
N GLU A 116 8.23 6.61 -12.65
CA GLU A 116 9.50 6.92 -13.31
C GLU A 116 10.47 7.68 -12.40
N ARG A 117 11.77 7.40 -12.54
CA ARG A 117 12.80 8.11 -11.79
C ARG A 117 12.79 9.60 -12.16
N TYR A 118 12.86 10.46 -11.14
CA TYR A 118 12.99 11.92 -11.25
C TYR A 118 11.82 12.67 -11.93
N ARG A 119 10.78 12.00 -12.43
CA ARG A 119 9.63 12.67 -13.06
C ARG A 119 8.92 13.62 -12.08
N TYR A 120 8.83 13.23 -10.81
CA TYR A 120 8.25 14.05 -9.74
C TYR A 120 8.92 15.43 -9.59
N GLN A 121 10.20 15.59 -9.96
CA GLN A 121 10.93 16.87 -9.79
C GLN A 121 10.30 18.00 -10.61
N LYS A 122 9.57 17.66 -11.68
CA LYS A 122 8.86 18.64 -12.51
C LYS A 122 7.66 19.28 -11.79
N VAL A 123 7.11 18.61 -10.77
CA VAL A 123 5.84 19.01 -10.12
C VAL A 123 5.91 19.11 -8.61
N LEU A 124 6.93 18.50 -7.98
CA LEU A 124 7.11 18.45 -6.53
C LEU A 124 8.62 18.40 -6.20
N SER A 125 9.36 19.42 -6.61
CA SER A 125 10.83 19.48 -6.44
C SER A 125 11.29 19.50 -4.99
N ASP A 126 10.46 19.99 -4.06
CA ASP A 126 10.81 20.09 -2.63
C ASP A 126 11.08 18.71 -1.98
N ILE A 127 10.61 17.61 -2.58
CA ILE A 127 10.89 16.26 -2.09
C ILE A 127 12.14 15.62 -2.70
N SER A 128 12.94 16.34 -3.49
CA SER A 128 14.12 15.81 -4.21
C SER A 128 15.26 15.30 -3.32
N GLY A 129 15.18 15.47 -2.00
CA GLY A 129 16.08 14.87 -1.01
C GLY A 129 15.59 13.56 -0.40
N ASN A 130 14.38 13.10 -0.74
CA ASN A 130 13.84 11.82 -0.27
C ASN A 130 14.28 10.68 -1.20
N ASP A 131 14.56 9.50 -0.64
CA ASP A 131 14.86 8.29 -1.40
C ASP A 131 13.56 7.72 -2.03
N ILE A 132 13.20 8.27 -3.19
CA ILE A 132 11.99 7.89 -3.94
C ILE A 132 12.29 6.67 -4.80
N ARG A 133 11.48 5.62 -4.65
CA ARG A 133 11.65 4.38 -5.40
C ARG A 133 10.75 4.38 -6.63
N ALA A 134 11.31 3.93 -7.76
CA ALA A 134 10.60 3.87 -9.03
C ALA A 134 10.17 2.43 -9.32
N HIS A 135 8.88 2.21 -9.55
CA HIS A 135 8.32 0.88 -9.80
C HIS A 135 8.04 0.59 -11.28
N GLY A 136 8.14 1.57 -12.19
CA GLY A 136 8.00 1.34 -13.64
C GLY A 136 6.63 0.86 -14.11
N SER A 137 5.58 1.05 -13.29
CA SER A 137 4.27 0.40 -13.45
C SER A 137 4.31 -1.14 -13.42
N ASP A 138 5.36 -1.72 -12.84
CA ASP A 138 5.54 -3.17 -12.75
C ASP A 138 5.25 -3.69 -11.32
N PRO A 139 4.29 -4.63 -11.15
CA PRO A 139 3.96 -5.19 -9.85
C PRO A 139 5.13 -5.86 -9.15
N GLU A 140 5.96 -6.66 -9.82
CA GLU A 140 7.07 -7.37 -9.18
C GLU A 140 8.14 -6.40 -8.67
N THR A 141 8.49 -5.40 -9.47
CA THR A 141 9.40 -4.33 -9.09
C THR A 141 8.87 -3.58 -7.88
N LEU A 142 7.57 -3.23 -7.87
CA LEU A 142 6.93 -2.60 -6.71
C LEU A 142 7.06 -3.46 -5.44
N MET A 143 6.77 -4.75 -5.54
CA MET A 143 6.86 -5.68 -4.41
C MET A 143 8.28 -5.72 -3.84
N ILE A 144 9.29 -5.78 -4.71
CA ILE A 144 10.71 -5.84 -4.32
C ILE A 144 11.15 -4.54 -3.63
N GLU A 145 10.81 -3.38 -4.20
CA GLU A 145 11.17 -2.08 -3.61
C GLU A 145 10.50 -1.87 -2.24
N VAL A 146 9.20 -2.19 -2.13
CA VAL A 146 8.46 -2.09 -0.87
C VAL A 146 9.05 -3.03 0.18
N ARG A 147 9.29 -4.30 -0.17
CA ARG A 147 9.89 -5.27 0.74
C ARG A 147 11.28 -4.83 1.21
N ASN A 148 12.10 -4.29 0.32
CA ASN A 148 13.46 -3.84 0.66
C ASN A 148 13.43 -2.66 1.63
N TRP A 149 12.55 -1.69 1.39
CA TRP A 149 12.33 -0.60 2.32
C TRP A 149 11.83 -1.12 3.68
N LEU A 150 10.83 -2.03 3.69
CA LEU A 150 10.31 -2.62 4.92
C LEU A 150 11.37 -3.38 5.71
N LYS A 151 12.32 -4.05 5.04
CA LYS A 151 13.42 -4.75 5.71
C LYS A 151 14.26 -3.80 6.57
N VAL A 152 14.52 -2.60 6.05
CA VAL A 152 15.29 -1.56 6.76
C VAL A 152 14.43 -0.87 7.82
N ALA A 153 13.18 -0.52 7.49
CA ALA A 153 12.30 0.23 8.37
C ALA A 153 11.85 -0.56 9.61
N THR A 154 11.57 -1.85 9.45
CA THR A 154 10.97 -2.69 10.50
C THR A 154 11.98 -3.59 11.22
N ARG A 155 13.11 -3.91 10.57
CA ARG A 155 14.06 -4.97 10.99
C ARG A 155 13.45 -6.37 11.18
N LEU A 156 12.23 -6.60 10.68
CA LEU A 156 11.60 -7.91 10.72
C LEU A 156 12.38 -8.94 9.89
N LYS A 157 12.20 -10.22 10.21
CA LYS A 157 12.55 -11.31 9.30
C LYS A 157 11.50 -11.33 8.19
N LEU A 158 11.91 -10.99 6.96
CA LEU A 158 11.05 -10.90 5.79
C LEU A 158 11.51 -11.93 4.75
N PRO A 159 10.59 -12.53 3.96
CA PRO A 159 10.95 -13.41 2.85
C PRO A 159 11.88 -12.71 1.86
N SER A 160 12.61 -13.46 1.03
CA SER A 160 13.37 -12.86 -0.07
C SER A 160 12.42 -12.22 -1.10
N GLY A 161 12.92 -11.29 -1.93
CA GLY A 161 12.11 -10.70 -3.00
C GLY A 161 11.56 -11.76 -3.96
N SER A 162 12.39 -12.71 -4.36
CA SER A 162 11.98 -13.83 -5.24
C SER A 162 10.92 -14.72 -4.59
N SER A 163 11.09 -15.08 -3.31
CA SER A 163 10.08 -15.89 -2.61
C SER A 163 8.75 -15.14 -2.46
N LEU A 164 8.79 -13.82 -2.26
CA LEU A 164 7.60 -12.99 -2.19
C LEU A 164 6.85 -12.96 -3.53
N VAL A 165 7.56 -12.76 -4.64
CA VAL A 165 6.98 -12.78 -6.00
C VAL A 165 6.40 -14.15 -6.34
N GLU A 166 7.13 -15.23 -6.03
CA GLU A 166 6.67 -16.60 -6.24
C GLU A 166 5.38 -16.89 -5.46
N ARG A 167 5.32 -16.49 -4.19
CA ARG A 167 4.11 -16.60 -3.35
C ARG A 167 2.92 -15.84 -3.94
N TYR A 168 3.15 -14.66 -4.49
CA TYR A 168 2.11 -13.88 -5.14
C TYR A 168 1.55 -14.61 -6.37
N GLY A 169 2.43 -15.23 -7.17
CA GLY A 169 2.03 -16.09 -8.27
C GLY A 169 1.16 -17.28 -7.80
N PHE A 170 1.60 -18.00 -6.76
CA PHE A 170 0.81 -19.11 -6.20
C PHE A 170 -0.55 -18.66 -5.66
N PHE A 171 -0.59 -17.53 -4.95
CA PHE A 171 -1.84 -16.95 -4.46
C PHE A 171 -2.82 -16.69 -5.60
N TRP A 172 -2.37 -16.13 -6.73
CA TRP A 172 -3.24 -15.89 -7.88
C TRP A 172 -3.77 -17.16 -8.54
N VAL A 173 -2.96 -18.22 -8.60
CA VAL A 173 -3.41 -19.53 -9.10
C VAL A 173 -4.52 -20.09 -8.21
N GLU A 174 -4.31 -20.13 -6.89
CA GLU A 174 -5.33 -20.62 -5.95
C GLU A 174 -6.58 -19.73 -5.89
N LEU A 175 -6.39 -18.41 -6.02
CA LEU A 175 -7.50 -17.45 -6.03
C LEU A 175 -8.38 -17.65 -7.27
N ALA A 176 -7.79 -17.92 -8.44
CA ALA A 176 -8.53 -18.26 -9.65
C ALA A 176 -9.40 -19.53 -9.43
N ASP A 177 -8.88 -20.55 -8.75
CA ASP A 177 -9.63 -21.75 -8.40
C ASP A 177 -10.77 -21.47 -7.41
N ILE A 178 -10.57 -20.52 -6.47
CA ILE A 178 -11.64 -20.06 -5.56
C ILE A 178 -12.75 -19.37 -6.36
N PHE A 179 -12.39 -18.42 -7.24
CA PHE A 179 -13.38 -17.72 -8.06
C PHE A 179 -14.19 -18.68 -8.92
N GLN A 180 -13.56 -19.69 -9.52
CA GLN A 180 -14.28 -20.72 -10.28
C GLN A 180 -15.22 -21.55 -9.40
N ARG A 181 -14.73 -22.08 -8.26
CA ARG A 181 -15.54 -22.92 -7.36
C ARG A 181 -16.71 -22.17 -6.73
N MET A 182 -16.50 -20.92 -6.37
CA MET A 182 -17.53 -20.04 -5.79
C MET A 182 -18.39 -19.34 -6.84
N ARG A 183 -18.14 -19.58 -8.13
CA ARG A 183 -18.90 -19.05 -9.28
C ARG A 183 -18.90 -17.52 -9.36
N TYR A 184 -17.78 -16.89 -9.03
CA TYR A 184 -17.58 -15.46 -9.30
C TYR A 184 -17.67 -15.23 -10.80
N LEU A 185 -18.48 -14.25 -11.19
CA LEU A 185 -18.53 -13.74 -12.54
C LEU A 185 -17.45 -12.69 -12.72
N LYS A 186 -17.12 -12.38 -13.98
CA LYS A 186 -16.15 -11.32 -14.32
C LYS A 186 -16.45 -10.00 -13.60
N ARG A 187 -17.73 -9.60 -13.56
CA ARG A 187 -18.17 -8.39 -12.87
C ARG A 187 -17.89 -8.42 -11.37
N ASP A 188 -17.99 -9.59 -10.74
CA ASP A 188 -17.78 -9.74 -9.29
C ASP A 188 -16.29 -9.61 -8.96
N ILE A 189 -15.42 -10.13 -9.84
CA ILE A 189 -13.96 -9.98 -9.75
C ILE A 189 -13.55 -8.51 -10.01
N GLU A 190 -14.17 -7.85 -10.99
CA GLU A 190 -13.91 -6.44 -11.31
C GLU A 190 -14.40 -5.47 -10.22
N SER A 191 -15.43 -5.85 -9.46
CA SER A 191 -15.96 -5.07 -8.33
C SER A 191 -15.45 -5.54 -6.97
N LEU A 192 -14.38 -6.36 -6.93
CA LEU A 192 -13.85 -6.91 -5.69
C LEU A 192 -13.36 -5.78 -4.79
N GLU A 193 -13.98 -5.66 -3.61
CA GLU A 193 -13.62 -4.63 -2.64
C GLU A 193 -12.27 -4.95 -1.97
N VAL A 194 -11.53 -3.90 -1.59
CA VAL A 194 -10.20 -4.05 -0.98
C VAL A 194 -10.26 -4.87 0.32
N VAL A 195 -11.33 -4.71 1.11
CA VAL A 195 -11.53 -5.49 2.34
C VAL A 195 -11.64 -6.98 2.06
N GLU A 196 -12.40 -7.36 1.02
CA GLU A 196 -12.59 -8.76 0.61
C GLU A 196 -11.27 -9.34 0.08
N TYR A 197 -10.52 -8.57 -0.70
CA TYR A 197 -9.19 -8.99 -1.18
C TYR A 197 -8.20 -9.23 -0.03
N ILE A 198 -8.20 -8.38 1.00
CA ILE A 198 -7.39 -8.58 2.21
C ILE A 198 -7.79 -9.86 2.95
N GLU A 199 -9.10 -10.13 3.08
CA GLU A 199 -9.60 -11.36 3.70
C GLU A 199 -9.16 -12.60 2.93
N MET A 200 -9.24 -12.58 1.59
CA MET A 200 -8.77 -13.68 0.74
C MET A 200 -7.28 -13.97 0.92
N ILE A 201 -6.44 -12.93 1.04
CA ILE A 201 -5.00 -13.10 1.30
C ILE A 201 -4.77 -13.73 2.68
N ARG A 202 -5.45 -13.25 3.72
CA ARG A 202 -5.32 -13.79 5.08
C ARG A 202 -5.73 -15.26 5.15
N ASP A 203 -6.84 -15.60 4.51
CA ASP A 203 -7.30 -16.96 4.40
C ASP A 203 -6.26 -17.85 3.73
N TRP A 204 -5.66 -17.39 2.64
CA TRP A 204 -4.57 -18.10 1.96
C TRP A 204 -3.34 -18.29 2.87
N GLN A 205 -2.92 -17.23 3.60
CA GLN A 205 -1.81 -17.29 4.56
C GLN A 205 -2.03 -18.30 5.69
N THR A 206 -3.27 -18.55 6.11
CA THR A 206 -3.58 -19.54 7.16
C THR A 206 -3.56 -21.00 6.67
N ARG A 207 -3.80 -21.22 5.38
CA ARG A 207 -3.89 -22.57 4.78
C ARG A 207 -2.55 -23.08 4.28
N ARG A 208 -1.63 -22.19 3.92
CA ARG A 208 -0.30 -22.59 3.46
C ARG A 208 0.53 -23.19 4.60
N PRO A 209 1.34 -24.23 4.34
CA PRO A 209 2.33 -24.71 5.30
C PRO A 209 3.27 -23.56 5.70
N ALA A 210 3.67 -23.51 6.97
CA ALA A 210 4.70 -22.58 7.41
C ALA A 210 5.99 -22.83 6.62
N ASP A 211 6.65 -21.77 6.16
CA ASP A 211 7.93 -21.91 5.49
C ASP A 211 8.91 -22.68 6.39
N PRO A 212 9.67 -23.65 5.86
CA PRO A 212 10.68 -24.38 6.63
C PRO A 212 11.88 -23.52 7.05
N VAL A 213 11.83 -22.18 6.87
CA VAL A 213 12.91 -21.27 7.20
C VAL A 213 12.39 -20.14 8.09
N GLY A 214 12.29 -20.43 9.39
CA GLY A 214 12.19 -19.46 10.49
C GLY A 214 13.49 -19.40 11.28
#